data_AF-A0A6N7R1D5-F1
#
_entry.id   AF-A0A6N7R1D5-F1
#
_cell.length_a   1.000
_cell.length_b   1.000
_cell.length_c   1.000
_cell.angle_alpha   90.00
_cell.angle_beta   90.00
_cell.angle_gamma   90.00
#
_symmetry.space_group_name_H-M   'P 1'
#
loop_
_entity.id
_entity.type
_entity.pdbx_description
1 polymer ?
#
loop_
_entity_poly.entity_id
_entity_poly.type
_entity_poly.pdbx_seq_one_letter_code
_entity_poly.pdbx_strand_id
1 'polypeptide(L)' 'MYTKKGNKKALENILQTERAKMYQIAYLYVKNQTDALEIVQEAVFKAFISMHTIRDSA' A
#
# COMPACT_ATOMS: atom_id res chain seq x y z
N MET A 1 -24.82 1.22 1.83
CA MET A 1 -24.22 2.54 2.17
C MET A 1 -22.71 2.38 2.39
N TYR A 2 -21.88 2.54 1.35
CA TYR A 2 -20.42 2.44 1.47
C TYR A 2 -19.82 3.82 1.78
N THR A 3 -19.69 4.14 3.06
CA THR A 3 -19.14 5.42 3.52
C THR A 3 -17.62 5.43 3.37
N LYS A 4 -17.03 6.57 2.97
CA LYS A 4 -15.59 6.71 2.64
C LYS A 4 -14.62 6.13 3.70
N LYS A 5 -15.05 6.05 4.96
CA LYS A 5 -14.30 5.49 6.10
C LYS A 5 -14.16 3.97 6.05
N GLY A 6 -15.15 3.25 5.52
CA GLY A 6 -15.11 1.78 5.42
C GLY A 6 -14.02 1.30 4.46
N ASN A 7 -13.87 1.99 3.32
CA ASN A 7 -12.87 1.65 2.31
C ASN A 7 -11.44 1.91 2.80
N LYS A 8 -11.20 3.02 3.53
CA LYS A 8 -9.88 3.31 4.09
C LYS A 8 -9.43 2.22 5.07
N LYS A 9 -10.32 1.80 5.98
CA LYS A 9 -10.01 0.77 6.98
C LYS A 9 -9.81 -0.61 6.33
N ALA A 10 -10.57 -0.92 5.28
CA ALA A 10 -10.37 -2.14 4.50
C ALA A 10 -9.01 -2.14 3.79
N LEU A 11 -8.60 -1.01 3.18
CA LEU A 11 -7.28 -0.86 2.57
C LEU A 11 -6.17 -0.98 3.60
N GLU A 12 -6.30 -0.32 4.76
CA GLU A 12 -5.33 -0.41 5.85
C GLU A 12 -5.11 -1.87 6.28
N ASN A 13 -6.19 -2.65 6.45
CA ASN A 13 -6.10 -4.07 6.82
C ASN A 13 -5.40 -4.91 5.74
N ILE A 14 -5.72 -4.68 4.46
CA ILE A 14 -5.07 -5.38 3.34
C ILE A 14 -3.57 -5.04 3.31
N LEU A 15 -3.23 -3.75 3.38
CA LEU A 15 -1.85 -3.29 3.34
C LEU A 15 -1.06 -3.77 4.56
N GLN A 16 -1.65 -3.84 5.75
CA GLN A 16 -0.99 -4.42 6.92
C GLN A 16 -0.70 -5.91 6.73
N THR A 17 -1.64 -6.67 6.16
CA THR A 17 -1.49 -8.11 5.95
C THR A 17 -0.45 -8.42 4.86
N GLU A 18 -0.39 -7.59 3.82
CA GLU A 18 0.51 -7.81 2.68
C GLU A 18 1.90 -7.17 2.86
N ARG A 19 2.07 -6.24 3.82
CA ARG A 19 3.34 -5.51 4.05
C ARG A 19 4.54 -6.43 4.21
N ALA A 20 4.39 -7.53 4.96
CA ALA A 20 5.47 -8.49 5.18
C ALA A 20 5.91 -9.18 3.88
N LYS A 21 4.96 -9.56 3.03
CA LYS A 21 5.26 -10.16 1.71
C LYS A 21 5.88 -9.15 0.77
N MET A 22 5.36 -7.92 0.75
CA MET A 22 5.93 -6.83 -0.05
C MET A 22 7.40 -6.57 0.33
N TYR A 23 7.69 -6.56 1.63
CA TYR A 23 9.06 -6.42 2.12
C TYR A 23 9.97 -7.58 1.71
N GLN A 24 9.49 -8.83 1.84
CA GLN A 24 10.25 -10.00 1.41
C GLN A 24 10.57 -9.95 -0.08
N ILE A 25 9.59 -9.61 -0.91
CA ILE A 25 9.77 -9.47 -2.37
C ILE A 25 10.75 -8.35 -2.67
N ALA A 26 10.56 -7.16 -2.10
CA ALA A 26 11.47 -6.03 -2.33
C ALA A 26 12.91 -6.38 -1.94
N TYR A 27 13.11 -6.94 -0.75
CA TYR A 27 14.43 -7.35 -0.27
C TYR A 27 15.07 -8.43 -1.13
N LEU A 28 14.29 -9.35 -1.71
CA LEU A 28 14.83 -10.35 -2.64
C LEU A 28 15.52 -9.70 -3.85
N TYR A 29 15.01 -8.57 -4.34
CA TYR A 29 15.56 -7.86 -5.49
C TYR A 29 16.68 -6.89 -5.13
N VAL A 30 16.54 -6.08 -4.07
CA VAL A 30 17.53 -5.04 -3.76
C VAL A 30 18.62 -5.49 -2.79
N LYS A 31 18.38 -6.58 -2.04
CA LYS A 31 19.30 -7.12 -1.00
C LYS A 31 19.75 -6.09 0.05
N ASN A 32 19.04 -4.97 0.16
CA ASN A 32 19.27 -3.89 1.09
C ASN A 32 17.98 -3.62 1.87
N GLN A 33 18.07 -3.55 3.19
CA GLN A 33 16.92 -3.34 4.06
C GLN A 33 16.31 -1.95 3.89
N THR A 34 17.12 -0.91 3.77
CA THR A 34 16.68 0.48 3.61
C THR A 34 15.92 0.65 2.31
N ASP A 35 16.52 0.20 1.20
CA ASP A 35 15.91 0.32 -0.13
C ASP A 35 14.60 -0.49 -0.20
N ALA A 36 14.58 -1.68 0.41
CA ALA A 36 13.37 -2.50 0.46
C ALA A 36 12.24 -1.82 1.26
N LEU A 37 12.57 -1.16 2.37
CA LEU A 37 11.60 -0.40 3.15
C LEU A 37 11.07 0.81 2.38
N GLU A 38 11.93 1.56 1.69
CA GLU A 38 11.51 2.69 0.86
C GLU A 38 10.55 2.25 -0.26
N ILE A 39 10.87 1.17 -0.97
CA ILE A 39 10.00 0.61 -2.02
C ILE A 39 8.63 0.23 -1.46
N VAL A 40 8.58 -0.45 -0.31
CA VAL A 40 7.33 -0.83 0.34
C VAL A 40 6.53 0.40 0.77
N GLN A 41 7.20 1.41 1.34
CA GLN A 41 6.57 2.66 1.77
C GLN A 41 5.96 3.41 0.60
N GLU A 42 6.69 3.53 -0.53
CA GLU A 42 6.23 4.21 -1.74
C GLU A 42 5.04 3.48 -2.37
N ALA A 43 5.09 2.14 -2.44
CA ALA A 43 3.98 1.32 -2.96
C ALA A 43 2.71 1.48 -2.10
N VAL A 44 2.86 1.45 -0.77
CA VAL A 44 1.76 1.71 0.18
C VAL A 44 1.19 3.11 -0.04
N PHE A 45 2.04 4.12 -0.17
CA PHE A 45 1.62 5.51 -0.38
C PHE A 45 0.85 5.70 -1.70
N LYS A 46 1.36 5.11 -2.80
CA LYS A 46 0.66 5.09 -4.10
C LYS A 46 -0.70 4.41 -4.02
N ALA A 47 -0.81 3.29 -3.30
CA ALA A 47 -2.08 2.61 -3.09
C ALA A 47 -3.11 3.51 -2.37
N PHE A 48 -2.69 4.22 -1.32
CA PHE A 48 -3.53 5.18 -0.62
C PHE A 48 -3.99 6.33 -1.53
N ILE A 49 -3.08 6.94 -2.30
CA ILE A 49 -3.44 8.03 -3.23
C ILE A 49 -4.37 7.53 -4.32
N SER A 50 -4.11 6.35 -4.90
CA SER A 50 -4.94 5.79 -5.98
C SER A 50 -6.40 5.60 -5.55
N MET A 51 -6.63 5.23 -4.28
CA MET A 51 -7.98 5.14 -3.73
C MET A 51 -8.69 6.49 -3.57
N HIS A 52 -7.93 7.57 -3.43
CA HIS A 52 -8.47 8.93 -3.43
C HIS A 52 -8.79 9.40 -4.85
N THR A 53 -7.95 9.08 -5.85
CA THR A 53 -8.12 9.50 -7.26
C THR A 53 -9.14 8.69 -8.05
N ILE A 54 -9.42 7.43 -7.71
CA ILE A 54 -10.52 6.64 -8.34
C ILE A 54 -11.91 7.28 -8.11
N ARG A 55 -12.00 8.32 -7.26
CA ARG A 55 -13.24 9.05 -7.00
C ARG A 55 -13.48 10.31 -7.85
N ASP A 56 -12.49 10.77 -8.61
CA ASP A 56 -12.59 11.99 -9.45
C ASP A 56 -12.76 11.67 -10.94
N SER A 57 -13.26 10.48 -11.26
CA SER A 57 -13.68 10.13 -12.63
C SER A 57 -15.11 9.60 -12.59
N ALA A 58 -16.06 10.53 -12.43
CA ALA A 58 -17.48 10.35 -12.69
C ALA A 58 -18.04 11.65 -13.28
#